data_AF-A0A6M8VIE2-F1
#
_entry.id   AF-A0A6M8VIE2-F1
#
_cell.length_a   1.000
_cell.length_b   1.000
_cell.length_c   1.000
_cell.angle_alpha   90.00
_cell.angle_beta   90.00
_cell.angle_gamma   90.00
#
_symmetry.space_group_name_H-M   'P 1'
#
loop_
_entity.id
_entity.type
_entity.pdbx_description
1 polymer ?
#
loop_
_entity_poly.entity_id
_entity_poly.type
_entity_poly.pdbx_seq_one_letter_code
_entity_poly.pdbx_strand_id
1 'polypeptide(L)'
;MDEQRYLQFGLSYELSNQFNVNHEIENNLLVFPGNTPNTSYYQVTYTGRYTIPSELNFDIAVDAAKDLMFLGSLRTVFWSNQKENYKDQLEISFSTLYEFSEIVNASLGFYSNDFKIKNSSFKELESEFNAFFITAGLKLNISMISIDLACADSHLFSGEFRKQTIIKLAAGVQL
;
A
#
# COMPACT_ATOMS: atom_id res chain seq x y z
N MET A 1 22.05 28.20 15.37
CA MET A 1 20.91 28.37 14.46
C MET A 1 19.69 27.94 15.24
N ASP A 2 18.78 28.88 15.48
CA ASP A 2 17.64 28.70 16.37
C ASP A 2 16.77 27.50 15.95
N GLU A 3 16.49 26.61 16.89
CA GLU A 3 15.65 25.42 16.71
C GLU A 3 14.19 25.83 16.46
N GLN A 4 13.85 26.15 15.21
CA GLN A 4 12.45 26.19 14.81
C GLN A 4 11.95 24.74 14.75
N ARG A 5 11.14 24.37 15.74
CA ARG A 5 10.40 23.11 15.74
C ARG A 5 9.19 23.27 14.84
N TYR A 6 9.05 22.41 13.84
CA TYR A 6 7.92 22.46 12.93
C TYR A 6 6.86 21.45 13.32
N LEU A 7 5.62 21.90 13.24
CA LEU A 7 4.42 21.09 13.28
C LEU A 7 3.70 21.30 11.95
N GLN A 8 3.55 20.23 11.18
CA GLN A 8 2.92 20.28 9.86
C GLN A 8 1.69 19.37 9.86
N PHE A 9 0.67 19.82 9.13
CA PHE A 9 -0.56 19.08 8.92
C PHE A 9 -0.82 18.96 7.43
N GLY A 10 -1.17 17.76 6.97
CA GLY A 10 -1.60 17.47 5.62
C GLY A 10 -3.05 17.01 5.61
N LEU A 11 -3.81 17.45 4.62
CA LEU A 11 -5.14 16.93 4.32
C LEU A 11 -5.25 16.74 2.81
N SER A 12 -5.54 15.53 2.37
CA SER A 12 -5.80 15.24 0.97
C SER A 12 -7.07 14.40 0.80
N TYR A 13 -7.73 14.58 -0.34
CA TYR A 13 -8.90 13.81 -0.72
C TYR A 13 -8.77 13.43 -2.19
N GLU A 14 -8.80 12.13 -2.48
CA GLU A 14 -8.76 11.63 -3.86
C GLU A 14 -10.13 11.07 -4.26
N LEU A 15 -10.58 11.46 -5.44
CA LEU A 15 -11.86 11.04 -6.01
C LEU A 15 -11.77 9.64 -6.60
N SER A 16 -12.88 8.92 -6.57
CA SER A 16 -12.97 7.58 -7.16
C SER A 16 -12.72 7.63 -8.67
N ASN A 17 -11.90 6.71 -9.17
CA ASN A 17 -11.62 6.57 -10.59
C ASN A 17 -12.12 5.24 -11.12
N GLN A 18 -12.74 5.25 -12.29
CA GLN A 18 -13.19 4.07 -13.00
C GLN A 18 -12.33 3.86 -14.24
N PHE A 19 -11.87 2.63 -14.43
CA PHE A 19 -11.16 2.24 -15.64
C PHE A 19 -11.64 0.88 -16.14
N ASN A 20 -11.67 0.75 -17.46
CA ASN A 20 -12.01 -0.50 -18.11
C ASN A 20 -10.72 -1.19 -18.52
N VAL A 21 -10.54 -2.43 -18.10
CA VAL A 21 -9.45 -3.28 -18.57
C VAL A 21 -10.06 -4.35 -19.46
N ASN A 22 -9.61 -4.40 -20.70
CA ASN A 22 -9.93 -5.52 -21.58
C ASN A 22 -8.96 -6.64 -21.25
N HIS A 23 -9.48 -7.72 -20.68
CA HIS A 23 -8.72 -8.95 -20.48
C HIS A 23 -8.94 -9.84 -21.69
N GLU A 24 -7.83 -10.23 -22.31
CA GLU A 24 -7.83 -11.27 -23.33
C GLU A 24 -7.34 -12.55 -22.68
N ILE A 25 -8.23 -13.54 -22.58
CA ILE A 25 -7.84 -14.87 -22.15
C ILE A 25 -7.67 -15.71 -23.41
N GLU A 26 -6.42 -16.07 -23.71
CA GLU A 26 -6.12 -17.15 -24.66
C GLU A 26 -6.52 -18.47 -24.00
N ASN A 27 -7.71 -18.96 -24.32
CA ASN A 27 -8.10 -20.32 -23.95
C ASN A 27 -7.36 -21.30 -24.87
N ASN A 28 -6.27 -21.89 -24.36
CA ASN A 28 -5.63 -23.01 -25.03
C ASN A 28 -6.56 -24.24 -25.05
N LEU A 29 -7.12 -24.50 -26.24
CA LEU A 29 -7.67 -25.76 -26.77
C LEU A 29 -8.55 -26.63 -25.85
N LEU A 30 -9.87 -26.61 -26.08
CA LEU A 30 -10.72 -27.78 -25.86
C LEU A 30 -10.75 -28.59 -27.17
N VAL A 31 -9.91 -29.64 -27.26
CA VAL A 31 -9.95 -30.60 -28.37
C VAL A 31 -11.12 -31.55 -28.16
N PHE A 32 -12.21 -31.37 -28.90
CA PHE A 32 -13.23 -32.42 -29.02
C PHE A 32 -12.76 -33.44 -30.06
N PRO A 33 -12.68 -34.74 -29.74
CA PRO A 33 -12.29 -35.75 -30.70
C PRO A 33 -13.46 -35.99 -31.67
N GLY A 34 -13.43 -35.29 -32.81
CA GLY A 34 -14.40 -35.44 -33.90
C GLY A 34 -13.75 -35.11 -35.23
N ASN A 35 -13.99 -35.96 -36.23
CA ASN A 35 -13.36 -35.94 -37.55
C ASN A 35 -13.66 -34.64 -38.33
N THR A 36 -12.84 -33.60 -38.15
CA THR A 36 -12.46 -32.56 -39.14
C THR A 36 -11.50 -31.56 -38.48
N PRO A 37 -10.34 -31.23 -39.07
CA PRO A 37 -9.35 -30.34 -38.46
C PRO A 37 -9.68 -28.87 -38.77
N ASN A 38 -10.85 -28.38 -38.33
CA ASN A 38 -11.11 -26.95 -38.27
C ASN A 38 -11.03 -26.53 -36.80
N THR A 39 -9.80 -26.35 -36.30
CA THR A 39 -9.55 -25.71 -35.01
C THR A 39 -10.00 -24.26 -35.09
N SER A 40 -11.20 -23.98 -34.58
CA SER A 40 -11.70 -22.61 -34.43
C SER A 40 -11.23 -22.09 -33.08
N TYR A 41 -10.27 -21.18 -33.09
CA TYR A 41 -9.81 -20.48 -31.90
C TYR A 41 -10.86 -19.43 -31.53
N TYR A 42 -11.43 -19.53 -30.32
CA TYR A 42 -12.29 -18.49 -29.77
C TYR A 42 -11.46 -17.65 -28.80
N GLN A 43 -11.06 -16.46 -29.22
CA GLN A 43 -10.53 -15.45 -28.30
C GLN A 43 -11.70 -14.88 -27.51
N VAL A 44 -11.69 -15.08 -26.20
CA VAL A 44 -12.70 -14.49 -25.31
C VAL A 44 -12.11 -13.21 -24.74
N THR A 45 -12.61 -12.07 -25.22
CA THR A 45 -12.34 -10.78 -24.60
C THR A 45 -13.42 -10.50 -23.56
N TYR A 46 -13.02 -10.27 -22.30
CA TYR A 46 -13.91 -9.78 -21.27
C TYR A 46 -13.44 -8.40 -20.80
N THR A 47 -14.36 -7.43 -20.78
CA THR A 47 -14.08 -6.11 -20.22
C THR A 47 -14.40 -6.11 -18.74
N GLY A 48 -13.35 -6.09 -17.91
CA GLY A 48 -13.47 -5.86 -16.48
C GLY A 48 -13.57 -4.37 -16.18
N ARG A 49 -14.63 -3.96 -15.46
CA ARG A 49 -14.74 -2.61 -14.90
C ARG A 49 -14.16 -2.61 -13.49
N TYR A 50 -13.09 -1.86 -13.29
CA TYR A 50 -12.46 -1.69 -11.99
C TYR A 50 -12.72 -0.27 -11.49
N THR A 51 -13.03 -0.16 -10.21
CA THR A 51 -13.20 1.13 -9.56
C THR A 51 -12.27 1.23 -8.37
N ILE A 52 -11.49 2.32 -8.35
CA ILE A 52 -10.67 2.70 -7.21
C ILE A 52 -11.56 3.53 -6.28
N PRO A 53 -11.70 3.14 -5.00
CA PRO A 53 -12.49 3.90 -4.04
C PRO A 53 -11.90 5.31 -3.84
N SER A 54 -12.74 6.26 -3.45
CA SER A 54 -12.25 7.54 -2.97
C SER A 54 -11.55 7.37 -1.62
N GLU A 55 -10.70 8.32 -1.26
CA GLU A 55 -9.92 8.29 -0.02
C GLU A 55 -9.78 9.69 0.58
N LEU A 56 -9.75 9.74 1.91
CA LEU A 56 -9.44 10.92 2.70
C LEU A 56 -8.21 10.60 3.55
N ASN A 57 -7.20 11.45 3.50
CA ASN A 57 -5.97 11.28 4.25
C ASN A 57 -5.67 12.51 5.11
N PHE A 58 -5.27 12.26 6.35
CA PHE A 58 -4.81 13.28 7.29
C PHE A 58 -3.41 12.91 7.78
N ASP A 59 -2.45 13.80 7.54
CA ASP A 59 -1.05 13.60 7.92
C ASP A 59 -0.63 14.61 8.98
N ILE A 60 0.28 14.19 9.86
CA ILE A 60 0.94 15.03 10.84
C ILE A 60 2.43 14.76 10.82
N ALA A 61 3.23 15.83 10.85
CA ALA A 61 4.68 15.75 11.03
C ALA A 61 5.12 16.67 12.17
N VAL A 62 5.98 16.17 13.05
CA VAL A 62 6.46 16.89 14.23
C VAL A 62 7.97 16.74 14.35
N ASP A 63 8.70 17.86 14.35
CA ASP A 63 10.11 17.89 14.73
C ASP A 63 10.22 17.92 16.25
N ALA A 64 10.42 16.75 16.85
CA ALA A 64 10.52 16.59 18.30
C ALA A 64 11.87 17.08 18.82
N ALA A 65 12.94 16.87 18.05
CA ALA A 65 14.29 17.36 18.29
C ALA A 65 14.96 17.69 16.96
N LYS A 66 16.19 18.25 17.00
CA LYS A 66 16.97 18.57 15.80
C LYS A 66 17.20 17.35 14.89
N ASP A 67 17.34 16.18 15.49
CA ASP A 67 17.67 14.90 14.86
C ASP A 67 16.52 13.88 14.91
N LEU A 68 15.33 14.29 15.38
CA LEU A 68 14.20 13.38 15.62
C LEU A 68 12.89 13.96 15.11
N MET A 69 12.26 13.26 14.17
CA MET A 69 10.97 13.61 13.59
C MET A 69 9.97 12.46 13.77
N PHE A 70 8.72 12.81 14.08
CA PHE A 70 7.59 11.89 14.09
C PHE A 70 6.65 12.18 12.93
N LEU A 71 6.22 11.13 12.23
CA LEU A 71 5.22 11.18 11.18
C LEU A 71 4.04 10.31 11.56
N GLY A 72 2.84 10.81 11.41
CA GLY A 72 1.60 10.07 11.60
C GLY A 72 0.66 10.28 10.41
N SER A 73 -0.09 9.26 10.05
CA SER A 73 -1.08 9.34 8.99
C SER A 73 -2.32 8.53 9.36
N LEU A 74 -3.48 9.11 9.07
CA LEU A 74 -4.80 8.50 9.22
C LEU A 74 -5.54 8.61 7.88
N ARG A 75 -5.80 7.47 7.26
CA ARG A 75 -6.47 7.39 5.97
C ARG A 75 -7.76 6.60 6.08
N THR A 76 -8.82 7.10 5.45
CA THR A 76 -10.09 6.39 5.28
C THR A 76 -10.31 6.10 3.79
N VAL A 77 -10.50 4.84 3.45
CA VAL A 77 -10.78 4.37 2.09
C VAL A 77 -12.25 3.99 1.98
N PHE A 78 -13.01 4.69 1.14
CA PHE A 78 -14.46 4.61 1.08
C PHE A 78 -14.97 3.45 0.21
N TRP A 79 -14.67 2.21 0.62
CA TRP A 79 -15.14 1.00 -0.07
C TRP A 79 -16.66 0.85 -0.10
N SER A 80 -17.38 1.43 0.88
CA SER A 80 -18.83 1.32 0.94
C SER A 80 -19.53 2.01 -0.25
N ASN A 81 -18.89 2.99 -0.88
CA ASN A 81 -19.38 3.66 -2.09
C ASN A 81 -19.22 2.78 -3.35
N GLN A 82 -18.41 1.72 -3.28
CA GLN A 82 -18.10 0.86 -4.42
C GLN A 82 -18.97 -0.39 -4.46
N LYS A 83 -19.21 -1.00 -3.29
CA LYS A 83 -20.04 -2.20 -3.14
C LYS A 83 -20.73 -2.18 -1.78
N GLU A 84 -22.04 -2.46 -1.78
CA GLU A 84 -22.89 -2.40 -0.58
C GLU A 84 -22.41 -3.26 0.59
N ASN A 85 -21.67 -4.34 0.29
CA ASN A 85 -21.17 -5.30 1.28
C ASN A 85 -19.79 -4.95 1.85
N TYR A 86 -19.16 -3.84 1.46
CA TYR A 86 -17.87 -3.45 2.05
C TYR A 86 -18.06 -2.32 3.05
N LYS A 87 -17.31 -2.38 4.15
CA LYS A 87 -17.18 -1.25 5.07
C LYS A 87 -16.00 -0.39 4.62
N ASP A 88 -16.07 0.90 4.90
CA ASP A 88 -14.91 1.77 4.76
C ASP A 88 -13.78 1.26 5.65
N GLN A 89 -12.57 1.29 5.09
CA GLN A 89 -11.36 0.80 5.71
C GLN A 89 -10.61 1.98 6.32
N LEU A 90 -10.23 1.86 7.59
CA LEU A 90 -9.32 2.80 8.23
C LEU A 90 -7.90 2.26 8.09
N GLU A 91 -6.96 3.13 7.75
CA GLU A 91 -5.54 2.85 7.74
C GLU A 91 -4.84 3.86 8.65
N ILE A 92 -3.90 3.35 9.45
CA ILE A 92 -3.11 4.16 10.39
C ILE A 92 -1.65 3.82 10.14
N SER A 93 -0.81 4.84 10.06
CA SER A 93 0.63 4.65 10.10
C SER A 93 1.31 5.65 11.02
N PHE A 94 2.43 5.21 11.57
CA PHE A 94 3.30 6.04 12.39
C PHE A 94 4.74 5.68 12.08
N SER A 95 5.60 6.68 11.96
CA SER A 95 7.03 6.50 11.75
C SER A 95 7.82 7.49 12.58
N THR A 96 8.95 7.03 13.09
CA THR A 96 9.99 7.84 13.70
C THR A 96 11.17 7.88 12.76
N LEU A 97 11.72 9.08 12.52
CA LEU A 97 12.91 9.29 11.72
C LEU A 97 13.98 9.89 12.63
N TYR A 98 15.19 9.31 12.56
CA TYR A 98 16.32 9.74 13.35
C TYR A 98 17.54 9.99 12.46
N GLU A 99 18.10 11.20 12.57
CA GLU A 99 19.33 11.60 11.88
C GLU A 99 20.53 11.32 12.77
N PHE A 100 21.21 10.18 12.54
CA PHE A 100 22.45 9.87 13.27
C PHE A 100 23.59 10.81 12.90
N SER A 101 23.59 11.27 11.64
CA SER A 101 24.58 12.19 11.08
C SER A 101 24.07 12.72 9.73
N GLU A 102 24.77 13.70 9.16
CA GLU A 102 24.48 14.22 7.81
C GLU A 102 24.48 13.11 6.73
N ILE A 103 25.21 12.01 6.97
CA ILE A 103 25.34 10.88 6.05
C ILE A 103 24.25 9.83 6.31
N VAL A 104 23.80 9.65 7.55
CA VAL A 104 23.02 8.46 7.95
C VAL A 104 21.71 8.87 8.62
N ASN A 105 20.62 8.47 8.00
CA ASN A 105 19.27 8.61 8.53
C ASN A 105 18.64 7.22 8.68
N ALA A 106 17.89 6.99 9.76
CA ALA A 106 17.12 5.77 9.92
C ALA A 106 15.67 6.07 10.23
N SER A 107 14.81 5.09 9.95
CA SER A 107 13.40 5.16 10.31
C SER A 107 12.91 3.85 10.88
N LEU A 108 11.98 3.94 11.83
CA LEU A 108 11.22 2.80 12.35
C LEU A 108 9.75 3.19 12.44
N GLY A 109 8.85 2.30 12.06
CA GLY A 109 7.44 2.61 12.06
C GLY A 109 6.54 1.39 12.00
N PHE A 110 5.26 1.67 11.86
CA PHE A 110 4.26 0.66 11.55
C PHE A 110 3.19 1.22 10.62
N TYR A 111 2.50 0.30 9.95
CA TYR A 111 1.27 0.55 9.23
C TYR A 111 0.24 -0.51 9.64
N SER A 112 -1.02 -0.12 9.77
CA SER A 112 -2.11 -1.06 10.03
C SER A 112 -3.38 -0.65 9.29
N ASN A 113 -4.21 -1.64 8.94
CA ASN A 113 -5.55 -1.39 8.43
C ASN A 113 -6.60 -2.27 9.11
N ASP A 114 -7.86 -1.81 9.06
CA ASP A 114 -9.03 -2.60 9.47
C ASP A 114 -9.93 -2.90 8.27
N PHE A 115 -9.74 -4.06 7.66
CA PHE A 115 -10.59 -4.51 6.57
C PHE A 115 -11.81 -5.24 7.14
N LYS A 116 -13.02 -4.83 6.73
CA LYS A 116 -14.29 -5.45 7.18
C LYS A 116 -15.32 -5.53 6.06
N ILE A 117 -16.10 -6.61 6.05
CA ILE A 117 -17.21 -6.83 5.12
C ILE A 117 -18.52 -6.62 5.89
N LYS A 118 -19.43 -5.82 5.36
CA LYS A 118 -20.78 -5.65 5.93
C LYS A 118 -21.54 -6.98 5.83
N ASN A 119 -22.15 -7.40 6.94
CA ASN A 119 -23.01 -8.58 7.03
C ASN A 119 -22.33 -9.91 6.60
N SER A 120 -21.04 -10.07 6.94
CA SER A 120 -20.35 -11.33 6.75
C SER A 120 -20.67 -12.33 7.87
N SER A 121 -21.14 -13.53 7.50
CA SER A 121 -21.15 -14.70 8.41
C SER A 121 -19.74 -15.27 8.62
N PHE A 122 -18.74 -14.82 7.84
CA PHE A 122 -17.37 -15.32 7.82
C PHE A 122 -16.41 -14.30 8.45
N LYS A 123 -16.55 -14.05 9.76
CA LYS A 123 -15.65 -13.14 10.50
C LYS A 123 -14.18 -13.55 10.44
N GLU A 124 -13.90 -14.84 10.35
CA GLU A 124 -12.54 -15.37 10.22
C GLU A 124 -11.86 -14.88 8.95
N LEU A 125 -12.60 -14.81 7.82
CA LEU A 125 -12.06 -14.32 6.56
C LEU A 125 -11.70 -12.83 6.62
N GLU A 126 -12.38 -12.03 7.44
CA GLU A 126 -12.08 -10.60 7.60
C GLU A 126 -10.74 -10.37 8.29
N SER A 127 -10.45 -11.14 9.35
CA SER A 127 -9.16 -11.08 10.03
C SER A 127 -8.00 -11.45 9.11
N GLU A 128 -8.23 -12.32 8.12
CA GLU A 128 -7.19 -12.70 7.16
C GLU A 128 -6.74 -11.53 6.27
N PHE A 129 -7.58 -10.50 6.08
CA PHE A 129 -7.27 -9.34 5.25
C PHE A 129 -6.72 -8.14 6.02
N ASN A 130 -6.71 -8.19 7.35
CA ASN A 130 -6.09 -7.17 8.18
C ASN A 130 -4.57 -7.26 8.07
N ALA A 131 -3.96 -6.10 7.88
CA ALA A 131 -2.53 -5.93 7.80
C ALA A 131 -2.04 -5.13 9.00
N PHE A 132 -0.90 -5.54 9.51
CA PHE A 132 -0.05 -4.80 10.43
C PHE A 132 1.40 -5.06 10.02
N PHE A 133 2.06 -4.02 9.51
CA PHE A 133 3.45 -4.05 9.12
C PHE A 133 4.29 -3.33 10.17
N ILE A 134 5.43 -3.91 10.53
CA ILE A 134 6.54 -3.20 11.15
C ILE A 134 7.49 -2.78 10.02
N THR A 135 7.89 -1.51 10.01
CA THR A 135 8.76 -0.96 8.98
C THR A 135 10.07 -0.48 9.57
N ALA A 136 11.16 -0.66 8.83
CA ALA A 136 12.47 -0.14 9.14
C ALA A 136 13.11 0.41 7.87
N GLY A 137 13.87 1.51 7.99
CA GLY A 137 14.52 2.15 6.87
C GLY A 137 15.87 2.72 7.24
N LEU A 138 16.75 2.79 6.25
CA LEU A 138 18.08 3.39 6.32
C LEU A 138 18.31 4.19 5.03
N LYS A 139 18.71 5.44 5.19
CA LYS A 139 19.11 6.33 4.10
C LYS A 139 20.55 6.78 4.31
N LEU A 140 21.35 6.61 3.27
CA LEU A 140 22.76 6.98 3.23
C LEU A 140 22.98 8.08 2.19
N ASN A 141 23.43 9.25 2.62
CA ASN A 141 23.80 10.38 1.78
C ASN A 141 25.32 10.47 1.69
N ILE A 142 25.91 10.03 0.58
CA ILE A 142 27.35 10.05 0.35
C ILE A 142 27.63 11.05 -0.78
N SER A 143 28.02 12.27 -0.40
CA SER A 143 28.24 13.38 -1.35
C SER A 143 26.99 13.63 -2.21
N MET A 144 27.08 13.41 -3.52
CA MET A 144 25.97 13.57 -4.47
C MET A 144 25.06 12.33 -4.59
N ILE A 145 25.37 11.23 -3.90
CA ILE A 145 24.65 9.97 -4.02
C ILE A 145 23.77 9.75 -2.79
N SER A 146 22.50 9.39 -3.00
CA SER A 146 21.57 8.95 -1.96
C SER A 146 21.23 7.49 -2.18
N ILE A 147 21.32 6.66 -1.14
CA ILE A 147 20.90 5.25 -1.16
C ILE A 147 19.85 5.05 -0.07
N ASP A 148 18.68 4.55 -0.45
CA ASP A 148 17.57 4.25 0.45
C ASP A 148 17.33 2.75 0.50
N LEU A 149 17.35 2.18 1.70
CA LEU A 149 16.94 0.81 1.99
C LEU A 149 15.72 0.85 2.91
N ALA A 150 14.65 0.15 2.55
CA ALA A 150 13.47 -0.01 3.38
C ALA A 150 13.04 -1.47 3.44
N CYS A 151 12.59 -1.90 4.61
CA CYS A 151 12.02 -3.21 4.88
C CYS A 151 10.68 -3.04 5.59
N ALA A 152 9.69 -3.84 5.22
CA ALA A 152 8.42 -3.94 5.91
C ALA A 152 8.06 -5.42 6.09
N ASP A 153 7.73 -5.83 7.31
CA ASP A 153 7.32 -7.20 7.61
C ASP A 153 5.99 -7.24 8.35
N SER A 154 5.15 -8.21 8.02
CA SER A 154 3.78 -8.33 8.53
C SER A 154 3.46 -9.68 9.17
N HIS A 155 4.42 -10.62 9.20
CA HIS A 155 4.16 -12.02 9.57
C HIS A 155 3.68 -12.20 11.01
N LEU A 156 4.06 -11.28 11.91
CA LEU A 156 3.77 -11.38 13.34
C LEU A 156 2.33 -11.03 13.70
N PHE A 157 1.70 -10.11 12.95
CA PHE A 157 0.47 -9.44 13.39
C PHE A 157 -0.64 -9.39 12.34
N SER A 158 -0.36 -9.79 11.11
CA SER A 158 -1.34 -9.77 10.02
C SER A 158 -2.05 -11.09 9.85
N GLY A 159 -3.23 -11.03 9.25
CA GLY A 159 -3.91 -12.21 8.72
C GLY A 159 -3.07 -12.92 7.65
N GLU A 160 -3.30 -14.23 7.45
CA GLU A 160 -2.51 -15.08 6.55
C GLU A 160 -2.43 -14.53 5.12
N PHE A 161 -3.50 -13.91 4.61
CA PHE A 161 -3.51 -13.34 3.26
C PHE A 161 -2.72 -12.03 3.12
N ARG A 162 -2.27 -11.47 4.24
CA ARG A 162 -1.48 -10.24 4.29
C ARG A 162 -0.05 -10.44 4.77
N LYS A 163 0.32 -11.65 5.19
CA LYS A 163 1.69 -11.95 5.60
C LYS A 163 2.64 -11.91 4.42
N GLN A 164 3.58 -10.98 4.48
CA GLN A 164 4.64 -10.78 3.50
C GLN A 164 5.76 -9.92 4.07
N THR A 165 6.95 -10.09 3.50
CA THR A 165 8.10 -9.22 3.71
C THR A 165 8.37 -8.45 2.42
N ILE A 166 8.47 -7.13 2.52
CA ILE A 166 8.76 -6.24 1.39
C ILE A 166 10.11 -5.58 1.64
N ILE A 167 11.01 -5.65 0.66
CA ILE A 167 12.30 -4.96 0.71
C ILE A 167 12.40 -4.06 -0.53
N LYS A 168 12.77 -2.80 -0.30
CA LYS A 168 12.99 -1.81 -1.36
C LYS A 168 14.39 -1.23 -1.22
N LEU A 169 15.14 -1.27 -2.32
CA LEU A 169 16.41 -0.57 -2.47
C LEU A 169 16.25 0.47 -3.57
N ALA A 170 16.63 1.71 -3.30
CA ALA A 170 16.69 2.79 -4.27
C ALA A 170 18.03 3.51 -4.18
N ALA A 171 18.52 4.02 -5.30
CA ALA A 171 19.68 4.88 -5.36
C ALA A 171 19.39 6.06 -6.29
N GLY A 172 19.85 7.25 -5.92
CA GLY A 172 19.68 8.47 -6.67
C GLY A 172 20.95 9.32 -6.64
N VAL A 173 21.07 10.21 -7.62
CA VAL A 173 22.14 11.21 -7.70
C VAL A 173 21.50 12.59 -7.67
N GLN A 174 21.92 13.45 -6.74
CA GLN A 174 21.61 14.86 -6.75
C GLN A 174 22.60 15.57 -7.67
N LEU A 175 22.07 16.18 -8.73
CA LEU A 175 22.80 17.00 -9.70
C LEU A 175 22.82 18.47 -9.26
#